data_AF-A0A920F8D6-F1
#
_entry.id   AF-A0A920F8D6-F1
#
_cell.length_a   1.000
_cell.length_b   1.000
_cell.length_c   1.000
_cell.angle_alpha   90.00
_cell.angle_beta   90.00
_cell.angle_gamma   90.00
#
_symmetry.space_group_name_H-M   'P 1'
#
loop_
_entity.id
_entity.type
_entity.pdbx_description
1 polymer ?
#
loop_
_entity_poly.entity_id
_entity_poly.type
_entity_poly.pdbx_seq_one_letter_code
_entity_poly.pdbx_strand_id
1 'polypeptide(L)'
;MMAKDKKSYQISILLKRPGRKLATQDAILEQFVEFEKEISVIIARNNNGALEAYPPVENRHENHILAITMAPAKIEEATSKQALEIARTLAEALDLIGILAIEMFVLPNGQVVMNELAPRPHNSGHWSQDGAVTCQFEQFIRAISGQCLGSTKLVKTTKMINLIGDAVNDWPKYLSTPNAKVHLYGKEETKPGRKMGHVNFID
;
A
#
# COMPACT_ATOMS: atom_id res chain seq x y z
N MET A 1 13.53 21.62 -35.87
CA MET A 1 13.33 20.52 -36.83
C MET A 1 14.44 19.50 -36.64
N MET A 2 14.22 18.47 -35.81
CA MET A 2 14.96 17.21 -35.80
C MET A 2 13.99 16.15 -35.26
N ALA A 3 13.50 15.30 -36.16
CA ALA A 3 12.74 14.12 -35.83
C ALA A 3 13.66 13.09 -35.16
N LYS A 4 13.22 12.49 -34.05
CA LYS A 4 13.78 11.24 -33.54
C LYS A 4 12.65 10.33 -33.10
N ASP A 5 12.29 9.46 -34.04
CA ASP A 5 11.70 8.13 -33.88
C ASP A 5 10.85 7.87 -32.63
N LYS A 6 9.54 8.11 -32.76
CA LYS A 6 8.56 7.32 -32.01
C LYS A 6 8.68 5.88 -32.50
N LYS A 7 9.46 5.04 -31.82
CA LYS A 7 9.32 3.58 -31.93
C LYS A 7 7.89 3.24 -31.49
N SER A 8 7.01 3.08 -32.47
CA SER A 8 5.73 2.41 -32.28
C SER A 8 6.04 0.96 -31.90
N TYR A 9 6.00 0.65 -30.61
CA TYR A 9 5.94 -0.74 -30.17
C TYR A 9 4.61 -1.29 -30.67
N GLN A 10 4.63 -2.03 -31.79
CA GLN A 10 3.46 -2.81 -32.18
C GLN A 10 3.23 -3.83 -31.06
N ILE A 11 2.14 -3.63 -30.30
CA ILE A 11 1.62 -4.57 -29.32
C ILE A 11 1.06 -5.77 -30.10
N SER A 12 1.94 -6.59 -30.69
CA SER A 12 1.55 -7.75 -31.51
C SER A 12 1.58 -9.06 -30.73
N ILE A 13 1.94 -9.04 -29.43
CA ILE A 13 2.24 -10.28 -28.68
C ILE A 13 1.13 -10.71 -27.69
N LEU A 14 0.14 -9.86 -27.38
CA LEU A 14 -0.99 -10.23 -26.49
C LEU A 14 -2.34 -10.47 -27.18
N LEU A 15 -2.41 -10.30 -28.50
CA LEU A 15 -3.61 -10.59 -29.31
C LEU A 15 -3.55 -11.94 -30.02
N LYS A 16 -2.90 -12.96 -29.44
CA LYS A 16 -2.95 -14.34 -29.99
C LYS A 16 -4.34 -14.99 -29.88
N ARG A 17 -5.33 -14.31 -29.29
CA ARG A 17 -6.75 -14.65 -29.43
C ARG A 17 -7.43 -13.67 -30.40
N PRO A 18 -7.79 -14.10 -31.63
CA PRO A 18 -8.50 -13.23 -32.55
C PRO A 18 -9.82 -12.73 -31.91
N GLY A 19 -10.05 -11.42 -31.96
CA GLY A 19 -11.35 -10.80 -31.59
C GLY A 19 -11.41 -9.95 -30.32
N ARG A 20 -10.36 -9.87 -29.49
CA ARG A 20 -10.35 -8.92 -28.35
C ARG A 20 -9.67 -7.61 -28.75
N LYS A 21 -10.44 -6.53 -28.84
CA LYS A 21 -9.91 -5.17 -28.87
C LYS A 21 -9.67 -4.71 -27.43
N LEU A 22 -8.57 -3.99 -27.17
CA LEU A 22 -8.42 -3.26 -25.93
C LEU A 22 -9.54 -2.21 -25.85
N ALA A 23 -10.14 -2.03 -24.68
CA ALA A 23 -11.17 -1.00 -24.46
C ALA A 23 -10.60 0.42 -24.39
N THR A 24 -9.27 0.56 -24.52
CA THR A 24 -8.50 1.80 -24.43
C THR A 24 -7.61 1.96 -25.66
N GLN A 25 -7.24 3.20 -25.98
CA GLN A 25 -6.26 3.53 -27.02
C GLN A 25 -4.82 3.50 -26.48
N ASP A 26 -4.64 3.68 -25.17
CA ASP A 26 -3.35 3.68 -24.51
C ASP A 26 -3.27 2.57 -23.46
N ALA A 27 -2.20 1.79 -23.51
CA ALA A 27 -1.92 0.72 -22.56
C ALA A 27 -0.40 0.59 -22.34
N ILE A 28 -0.02 0.25 -21.12
CA ILE A 28 1.35 -0.15 -20.79
C ILE A 28 1.36 -1.67 -20.71
N LEU A 29 2.33 -2.30 -21.36
CA LEU A 29 2.59 -3.73 -21.23
C LEU A 29 3.82 -3.92 -20.36
N GLU A 30 3.64 -4.63 -19.26
CA GLU A 30 4.69 -4.93 -18.28
C GLU A 30 4.94 -6.43 -18.23
N GLN A 31 6.15 -6.80 -17.81
CA GLN A 31 6.48 -8.20 -17.55
C GLN A 31 5.64 -8.71 -16.37
N PHE A 32 5.16 -9.96 -16.48
CA PHE A 32 4.58 -10.63 -15.32
C PHE A 32 5.67 -10.92 -14.28
N VAL A 33 5.55 -10.32 -13.10
CA VAL A 33 6.53 -10.46 -12.02
C VAL A 33 6.19 -11.70 -11.19
N GLU A 34 7.09 -12.67 -11.17
CA GLU A 34 7.00 -13.82 -10.25
C GLU A 34 7.54 -13.38 -8.87
N PHE A 35 6.64 -13.10 -7.93
CA PHE A 35 6.96 -12.64 -6.59
C PHE A 35 6.54 -13.64 -5.51
N GLU A 36 7.24 -13.62 -4.37
CA GLU A 36 6.89 -14.42 -3.19
C GLU A 36 5.97 -13.67 -2.23
N LYS A 37 6.15 -12.34 -2.13
CA LYS A 37 5.37 -11.47 -1.24
C LYS A 37 5.07 -10.15 -1.90
N GLU A 38 3.88 -9.64 -1.63
CA GLU A 38 3.55 -8.24 -1.85
C GLU A 38 3.79 -7.49 -0.54
N ILE A 39 4.52 -6.39 -0.61
CA ILE A 39 4.77 -5.53 0.54
C ILE A 39 4.40 -4.09 0.22
N SER A 40 4.23 -3.26 1.24
CA SER A 40 4.21 -1.81 1.05
C SER A 40 4.97 -1.09 2.14
N VAL A 41 5.51 0.08 1.80
CA VAL A 41 6.05 1.05 2.76
C VAL A 41 5.22 2.31 2.66
N ILE A 42 4.86 2.86 3.82
CA ILE A 42 4.30 4.20 3.94
C ILE A 42 5.42 5.13 4.39
N ILE A 43 5.60 6.25 3.70
CA ILE A 43 6.60 7.27 4.04
C ILE A 43 5.96 8.66 4.05
N ALA A 44 6.33 9.48 5.02
CA ALA A 44 5.92 10.88 5.11
C ALA A 44 7.12 11.80 4.97
N ARG A 45 6.92 12.92 4.27
CA ARG A 45 7.89 14.01 4.14
C ARG A 45 7.23 15.34 4.41
N ASN A 46 7.84 16.19 5.24
CA ASN A 46 7.34 17.54 5.50
C ASN A 46 8.10 18.62 4.71
N ASN A 47 7.63 19.86 4.79
CA ASN A 47 8.21 21.04 4.12
C ASN A 47 9.64 21.40 4.56
N ASN A 48 10.11 20.88 5.68
CA ASN A 48 11.49 21.06 6.15
C ASN A 48 12.41 19.92 5.64
N GLY A 49 11.89 19.01 4.82
CA GLY A 49 12.62 17.87 4.27
C GLY A 49 12.77 16.70 5.25
N ALA A 50 12.16 16.74 6.44
CA ALA A 50 12.19 15.61 7.36
C ALA A 50 11.41 14.43 6.79
N LEU A 51 11.93 13.22 6.97
CA LEU A 51 11.39 11.97 6.44
C LEU A 51 11.17 10.96 7.57
N GLU A 52 10.01 10.32 7.57
CA GLU A 52 9.68 9.23 8.50
C GLU A 52 8.96 8.11 7.75
N ALA A 53 9.46 6.87 7.89
CA ALA A 53 8.95 5.71 7.17
C ALA A 53 8.51 4.61 8.12
N TYR A 54 7.30 4.12 7.92
CA TYR A 54 6.77 2.96 8.64
C TYR A 54 7.53 1.68 8.24
N PRO A 55 7.63 0.67 9.12
CA PRO A 55 8.21 -0.61 8.72
C PRO A 55 7.43 -1.21 7.54
N PRO A 56 8.10 -1.93 6.62
CA PRO A 56 7.40 -2.64 5.56
C PRO A 56 6.34 -3.58 6.12
N VAL A 57 5.21 -3.66 5.43
CA VAL A 57 4.10 -4.56 5.77
C VAL A 57 3.85 -5.55 4.64
N GLU A 58 3.44 -6.77 4.96
CA GLU A 58 3.03 -7.77 3.96
C GLU A 58 1.55 -7.58 3.64
N ASN A 59 1.23 -7.53 2.36
CA ASN A 59 -0.13 -7.36 1.85
C ASN A 59 -0.57 -8.66 1.13
N ARG A 60 -1.84 -9.01 1.28
CA ARG A 60 -2.45 -10.13 0.53
C ARG A 60 -3.71 -9.65 -0.14
N HIS A 61 -3.75 -9.80 -1.46
CA HIS A 61 -4.87 -9.42 -2.30
C HIS A 61 -5.72 -10.64 -2.64
N GLU A 62 -7.04 -10.45 -2.63
CA GLU A 62 -8.02 -11.42 -3.12
C GLU A 62 -8.89 -10.72 -4.15
N ASN A 63 -9.00 -11.30 -5.36
CA ASN A 63 -9.72 -10.67 -6.48
C ASN A 63 -9.27 -9.21 -6.74
N HIS A 64 -7.96 -8.96 -6.63
CA HIS A 64 -7.35 -7.62 -6.77
C HIS A 64 -7.78 -6.59 -5.71
N ILE A 65 -8.32 -7.03 -4.58
CA ILE A 65 -8.68 -6.18 -3.44
C ILE A 65 -7.83 -6.58 -2.24
N LEU A 66 -7.21 -5.60 -1.57
CA LEU A 66 -6.43 -5.86 -0.36
C LEU A 66 -7.33 -6.50 0.70
N ALA A 67 -7.02 -7.72 1.10
CA ALA A 67 -7.78 -8.48 2.10
C ALA A 67 -7.10 -8.38 3.47
N ILE A 68 -5.78 -8.55 3.52
CA ILE A 68 -5.00 -8.62 4.77
C ILE A 68 -3.73 -7.77 4.65
N THR A 69 -3.39 -7.06 5.72
CA THR A 69 -2.06 -6.47 5.94
C THR A 69 -1.47 -7.00 7.24
N MET A 70 -0.19 -7.37 7.24
CA MET A 70 0.55 -7.81 8.43
C MET A 70 1.75 -6.88 8.68
N ALA A 71 1.78 -6.29 9.87
CA ALA A 71 2.81 -5.35 10.30
C ALA A 71 3.57 -5.89 11.52
N PRO A 72 4.91 -6.05 11.45
CA PRO A 72 5.75 -5.86 10.26
C PRO A 72 5.65 -7.05 9.29
N ALA A 73 6.12 -6.85 8.05
CA ALA A 73 6.33 -7.94 7.10
C ALA A 73 7.35 -8.96 7.62
N LYS A 74 7.10 -10.26 7.38
CA LYS A 74 8.07 -11.33 7.65
C LYS A 74 9.02 -11.48 6.47
N ILE A 75 10.02 -10.61 6.40
CA ILE A 75 11.05 -10.54 5.35
C ILE A 75 12.44 -10.41 5.97
N GLU A 76 13.47 -10.75 5.20
CA GLU A 76 14.86 -10.57 5.62
C GLU A 76 15.20 -9.11 5.88
N GLU A 77 16.15 -8.85 6.79
CA GLU A 77 16.56 -7.50 7.15
C GLU A 77 17.09 -6.71 5.93
N ALA A 78 17.82 -7.38 5.03
CA ALA A 78 18.33 -6.78 3.81
C ALA A 78 17.19 -6.33 2.87
N THR A 79 16.15 -7.15 2.70
CA THR A 79 14.95 -6.81 1.91
C THR A 79 14.19 -5.65 2.53
N SER A 80 14.05 -5.63 3.87
CA SER A 80 13.42 -4.53 4.59
C SER A 80 14.18 -3.20 4.38
N LYS A 81 15.50 -3.23 4.51
CA LYS A 81 16.36 -2.06 4.23
C LYS A 81 16.23 -1.58 2.79
N GLN A 82 16.21 -2.51 1.82
CA GLN A 82 16.03 -2.16 0.41
C GLN A 82 14.68 -1.47 0.17
N ALA A 83 13.59 -1.99 0.73
CA ALA A 83 12.25 -1.40 0.60
C ALA A 83 12.17 0.02 1.19
N LEU A 84 12.79 0.24 2.36
CA LEU A 84 12.86 1.55 3.00
C LEU A 84 13.70 2.54 2.19
N GLU A 85 14.79 2.09 1.59
CA GLU A 85 15.66 2.93 0.76
C GLU A 85 14.97 3.35 -0.54
N ILE A 86 14.25 2.44 -1.18
CA ILE A 86 13.39 2.76 -2.34
C ILE A 86 12.38 3.84 -1.95
N ALA A 87 11.70 3.69 -0.80
CA ALA A 87 10.71 4.66 -0.34
C ALA A 87 11.32 6.06 -0.10
N ARG A 88 12.50 6.15 0.53
CA ARG A 88 13.21 7.42 0.74
C ARG A 88 13.61 8.07 -0.58
N THR A 89 14.24 7.30 -1.46
CA THR A 89 14.67 7.76 -2.78
C THR A 89 13.50 8.33 -3.57
N LEU A 90 12.35 7.65 -3.58
CA LEU A 90 11.14 8.11 -4.26
C LEU A 90 10.56 9.37 -3.62
N ALA A 91 10.48 9.43 -2.28
CA ALA A 91 9.96 10.60 -1.60
C ALA A 91 10.79 11.86 -1.86
N GLU A 92 12.12 11.73 -1.95
CA GLU A 92 13.03 12.82 -2.31
C GLU A 92 12.93 13.19 -3.79
N ALA A 93 12.96 12.21 -4.69
CA ALA A 93 12.91 12.44 -6.13
C ALA A 93 11.60 13.09 -6.60
N LEU A 94 10.49 12.82 -5.89
CA LEU A 94 9.18 13.42 -6.14
C LEU A 94 8.97 14.76 -5.43
N ASP A 95 9.96 15.24 -4.65
CA ASP A 95 9.83 16.38 -3.73
C ASP A 95 8.54 16.30 -2.89
N LEU A 96 8.29 15.12 -2.31
CA LEU A 96 7.06 14.82 -1.60
C LEU A 96 6.81 15.82 -0.46
N ILE A 97 5.56 16.29 -0.35
CA ILE A 97 5.01 16.93 0.85
C ILE A 97 3.73 16.18 1.22
N GLY A 98 3.68 15.61 2.42
CA GLY A 98 2.58 14.76 2.86
C GLY A 98 3.02 13.31 3.02
N ILE A 99 2.28 12.38 2.44
CA ILE A 99 2.48 10.93 2.60
C ILE A 99 2.42 10.21 1.25
N LEU A 100 3.21 9.15 1.12
CA LEU A 100 3.28 8.29 -0.05
C LEU A 100 3.24 6.84 0.40
N ALA A 101 2.38 6.05 -0.23
CA ALA A 101 2.45 4.60 -0.17
C ALA A 101 3.15 4.08 -1.42
N ILE A 102 4.09 3.17 -1.19
CA ILE A 102 4.83 2.47 -2.24
C ILE A 102 4.49 0.99 -2.09
N GLU A 103 3.77 0.43 -3.07
CA GLU A 103 3.56 -1.00 -3.17
C GLU A 103 4.70 -1.64 -3.95
N MET A 104 5.15 -2.79 -3.48
CA MET A 104 6.33 -3.47 -4.00
C MET A 104 6.12 -4.98 -3.99
N PHE A 105 6.88 -5.66 -4.85
CA PHE A 105 7.01 -7.10 -4.88
C PHE A 105 8.38 -7.51 -4.33
N VAL A 106 8.40 -8.57 -3.54
CA VAL A 106 9.62 -9.26 -3.12
C VAL A 106 9.77 -10.51 -3.98
N LEU A 107 10.87 -10.60 -4.72
CA LEU A 107 11.19 -11.72 -5.58
C LEU A 107 11.81 -12.89 -4.79
N PRO A 108 11.89 -14.12 -5.35
CA PRO A 108 12.45 -15.29 -4.65
C PRO A 108 13.90 -15.16 -4.17
N ASN A 109 14.67 -14.24 -4.75
CA ASN A 109 16.04 -13.94 -4.33
C ASN A 109 16.11 -12.83 -3.26
N GLY A 110 14.97 -12.36 -2.73
CA GLY A 110 14.87 -11.27 -1.77
C GLY A 110 14.94 -9.86 -2.36
N GLN A 111 15.06 -9.71 -3.68
CA GLN A 111 15.07 -8.42 -4.36
C GLN A 111 13.69 -7.75 -4.29
N VAL A 112 13.69 -6.44 -4.04
CA VAL A 112 12.47 -5.61 -4.05
C VAL A 112 12.31 -4.89 -5.39
N VAL A 113 11.10 -4.97 -5.97
CA VAL A 113 10.71 -4.26 -7.19
C VAL A 113 9.44 -3.44 -6.92
N MET A 114 9.40 -2.20 -7.39
CA MET A 114 8.23 -1.33 -7.23
C MET A 114 7.07 -1.77 -8.15
N ASN A 115 5.85 -1.73 -7.63
CA ASN A 115 4.61 -1.99 -8.36
C ASN A 115 3.83 -0.69 -8.63
N GLU A 116 3.35 -0.03 -7.57
CA GLU A 116 2.54 1.18 -7.70
C GLU A 116 2.81 2.20 -6.58
N LEU A 117 2.39 3.45 -6.84
CA LEU A 117 2.54 4.59 -5.94
C LEU A 117 1.18 5.22 -5.67
N ALA A 118 0.88 5.51 -4.40
CA ALA A 118 -0.30 6.26 -4.01
C ALA A 118 0.09 7.46 -3.13
N PRO A 119 0.03 8.71 -3.65
CA PRO A 119 0.43 9.93 -2.93
C PRO A 119 -0.67 10.41 -1.97
N ARG A 120 -1.09 9.52 -1.07
CA ARG A 120 -2.17 9.73 -0.10
C ARG A 120 -2.09 8.66 1.00
N PRO A 121 -2.80 8.84 2.13
CA PRO A 121 -3.05 7.74 3.05
C PRO A 121 -3.59 6.51 2.30
N HIS A 122 -3.10 5.34 2.67
CA HIS A 122 -3.32 4.10 1.95
C HIS A 122 -3.94 3.02 2.84
N ASN A 123 -4.67 2.09 2.23
CA ASN A 123 -5.38 1.07 2.98
C ASN A 123 -4.43 0.15 3.76
N SER A 124 -3.30 -0.21 3.14
CA SER A 124 -2.23 -0.98 3.80
C SER A 124 -1.54 -0.23 4.95
N GLY A 125 -1.86 1.05 5.19
CA GLY A 125 -1.39 1.80 6.34
C GLY A 125 -2.37 1.87 7.51
N HIS A 126 -3.61 1.35 7.39
CA HIS A 126 -4.62 1.52 8.45
C HIS A 126 -4.29 0.78 9.74
N TRP A 127 -3.44 -0.26 9.68
CA TRP A 127 -2.86 -0.90 10.87
C TRP A 127 -2.19 0.11 11.82
N SER A 128 -1.63 1.21 11.29
CA SER A 128 -0.92 2.22 12.06
C SER A 128 -1.83 2.98 13.05
N GLN A 129 -3.16 2.90 12.89
CA GLN A 129 -4.11 3.48 13.85
C GLN A 129 -4.00 2.84 15.25
N ASP A 130 -3.68 1.55 15.31
CA ASP A 130 -3.61 0.79 16.56
C ASP A 130 -2.23 0.17 16.81
N GLY A 131 -1.39 0.05 15.77
CA GLY A 131 -0.11 -0.65 15.82
C GLY A 131 1.14 0.22 15.89
N ALA A 132 1.04 1.53 15.61
CA ALA A 132 2.18 2.44 15.57
C ALA A 132 2.04 3.59 16.58
N VAL A 133 3.14 4.27 16.90
CA VAL A 133 3.11 5.46 17.78
C VAL A 133 2.27 6.58 17.17
N THR A 134 2.46 6.86 15.88
CA THR A 134 1.70 7.88 15.14
C THR A 134 1.04 7.23 13.94
N CYS A 135 -0.28 7.37 13.80
CA CYS A 135 -0.97 6.79 12.65
C CYS A 135 -0.72 7.60 11.37
N GLN A 136 -0.86 6.95 10.21
CA GLN A 136 -0.60 7.58 8.91
C GLN A 136 -1.43 8.86 8.66
N PHE A 137 -2.63 8.95 9.25
CA PHE A 137 -3.52 10.09 9.06
C PHE A 137 -3.01 11.31 9.83
N GLU A 138 -2.65 11.12 11.09
CA GLU A 138 -2.01 12.16 11.89
C GLU A 138 -0.67 12.57 11.26
N GLN A 139 0.11 11.59 10.79
CA GLN A 139 1.39 11.83 10.14
C GLN A 139 1.22 12.66 8.86
N PHE A 140 0.21 12.37 8.05
CA PHE A 140 -0.14 13.15 6.87
C PHE A 140 -0.49 14.59 7.23
N ILE A 141 -1.34 14.81 8.24
CA ILE A 141 -1.68 16.15 8.71
C ILE A 141 -0.43 16.91 9.17
N ARG A 142 0.41 16.29 10.03
CA ARG A 142 1.67 16.90 10.50
C ARG A 142 2.56 17.32 9.34
N ALA A 143 2.70 16.45 8.33
CA ALA A 143 3.53 16.70 7.16
C ALA A 143 3.04 17.90 6.33
N ILE A 144 1.74 18.00 6.05
CA ILE A 144 1.18 19.08 5.24
C ILE A 144 1.01 20.40 6.01
N SER A 145 0.91 20.35 7.34
CA SER A 145 0.78 21.54 8.19
C SER A 145 2.13 22.06 8.71
N GLY A 146 3.26 21.54 8.22
CA GLY A 146 4.60 21.97 8.60
C GLY A 146 5.01 21.65 10.05
N GLN A 147 4.37 20.66 10.67
CA GLN A 147 4.70 20.22 12.04
C GLN A 147 5.85 19.21 12.02
N CYS A 148 6.43 18.96 13.20
CA CYS A 148 7.37 17.85 13.37
C CYS A 148 6.66 16.52 13.12
N LEU A 149 7.28 15.69 12.29
CA LEU A 149 6.83 14.33 12.03
C LEU A 149 6.82 13.53 13.35
N GLY A 150 5.78 12.72 13.52
CA GLY A 150 5.70 11.79 14.65
C GLY A 150 6.53 10.54 14.41
N SER A 151 6.83 9.80 15.48
CA SER A 151 7.52 8.51 15.35
C SER A 151 6.63 7.50 14.62
N THR A 152 7.22 6.81 13.66
CA THR A 152 6.62 5.71 12.89
C THR A 152 6.88 4.34 13.51
N LYS A 153 7.45 4.30 14.72
CA LYS A 153 7.81 3.08 15.44
C LYS A 153 6.58 2.19 15.64
N LEU A 154 6.73 0.91 15.30
CA LEU A 154 5.76 -0.14 15.62
C LEU A 154 5.75 -0.40 17.12
N VAL A 155 4.57 -0.34 17.71
CA VAL A 155 4.30 -0.56 19.15
C VAL A 155 3.69 -1.94 19.37
N LYS A 156 2.82 -2.39 18.46
CA LYS A 156 2.11 -3.66 18.52
C LYS A 156 2.15 -4.36 17.17
N THR A 157 2.42 -5.66 17.17
CA THR A 157 2.31 -6.46 15.94
C THR A 157 0.85 -6.43 15.54
N THR A 158 0.57 -6.12 14.28
CA THR A 158 -0.81 -5.88 13.85
C THR A 158 -1.15 -6.70 12.61
N LYS A 159 -2.25 -7.46 12.68
CA LYS A 159 -2.90 -8.04 11.52
C LYS A 159 -4.17 -7.25 11.23
N MET A 160 -4.18 -6.52 10.11
CA MET A 160 -5.36 -5.83 9.62
C MET A 160 -6.12 -6.73 8.65
N ILE A 161 -7.45 -6.78 8.77
CA ILE A 161 -8.35 -7.44 7.83
C ILE A 161 -9.36 -6.40 7.32
N ASN A 162 -9.52 -6.27 6.01
CA ASN A 162 -10.58 -5.43 5.44
C ASN A 162 -11.95 -6.11 5.55
N LEU A 163 -12.98 -5.33 5.87
CA LEU A 163 -14.37 -5.76 5.83
C LEU A 163 -14.97 -5.35 4.48
N ILE A 164 -15.08 -6.30 3.56
CA ILE A 164 -15.55 -6.08 2.18
C ILE A 164 -17.00 -6.55 2.02
N GLY A 165 -17.86 -5.67 1.50
CA GLY A 165 -19.27 -5.97 1.29
C GLY A 165 -19.90 -6.52 2.56
N ASP A 166 -20.57 -7.67 2.44
CA ASP A 166 -21.31 -8.29 3.54
C ASP A 166 -20.43 -8.79 4.68
N ALA A 167 -19.11 -8.91 4.50
CA ALA A 167 -18.18 -9.24 5.57
C ALA A 167 -18.19 -8.18 6.69
N VAL A 168 -18.68 -6.97 6.42
CA VAL A 168 -18.90 -5.96 7.47
C VAL A 168 -19.82 -6.45 8.57
N ASN A 169 -20.79 -7.34 8.27
CA ASN A 169 -21.76 -7.82 9.23
C ASN A 169 -21.15 -8.69 10.34
N ASP A 170 -19.91 -9.15 10.17
CA ASP A 170 -19.16 -9.89 11.19
C ASP A 170 -18.58 -8.98 12.30
N TRP A 171 -18.73 -7.65 12.20
CA TRP A 171 -18.20 -6.70 13.18
C TRP A 171 -18.56 -7.01 14.66
N PRO A 172 -19.77 -7.51 15.03
CA PRO A 172 -20.08 -7.82 16.42
C PRO A 172 -19.23 -8.99 16.98
N LYS A 173 -18.89 -9.97 16.12
CA LYS A 173 -18.00 -11.07 16.48
C LYS A 173 -16.61 -10.56 16.80
N TYR A 174 -16.10 -9.61 16.01
CA TYR A 174 -14.79 -9.02 16.25
C TYR A 174 -14.75 -8.18 17.52
N LEU A 175 -15.83 -7.45 17.86
CA LEU A 175 -15.89 -6.73 19.14
C LEU A 175 -15.81 -7.63 20.37
N SER A 176 -16.20 -8.90 20.24
CA SER A 176 -16.05 -9.89 21.32
C SER A 176 -14.64 -10.49 21.39
N THR A 177 -13.74 -10.13 20.47
CA THR A 177 -12.35 -10.58 20.46
C THR A 177 -11.48 -9.55 21.21
N PRO A 178 -10.84 -9.90 22.33
CA PRO A 178 -10.20 -8.92 23.24
C PRO A 178 -9.14 -8.03 22.59
N ASN A 179 -8.43 -8.55 21.59
CA ASN A 179 -7.35 -7.85 20.91
C ASN A 179 -7.75 -7.26 19.54
N ALA A 180 -9.03 -7.26 19.20
CA ALA A 180 -9.52 -6.67 17.97
C ALA A 180 -9.94 -5.20 18.15
N LYS A 181 -9.62 -4.37 17.17
CA LYS A 181 -10.01 -2.97 17.04
C LYS A 181 -10.80 -2.80 15.76
N VAL A 182 -12.11 -2.61 15.90
CA VAL A 182 -13.05 -2.53 14.77
C VAL A 182 -13.18 -1.07 14.32
N HIS A 183 -12.99 -0.82 13.03
CA HIS A 183 -13.14 0.48 12.38
C HIS A 183 -14.19 0.38 11.27
N LEU A 184 -15.35 1.02 11.44
CA LEU A 184 -16.43 1.05 10.46
C LEU A 184 -16.49 2.42 9.78
N TYR A 185 -16.67 2.46 8.46
CA TYR A 185 -16.64 3.71 7.69
C TYR A 185 -18.00 4.42 7.59
N GLY A 186 -19.05 3.91 8.25
CA GLY A 186 -20.38 4.54 8.25
C GLY A 186 -21.06 4.61 6.88
N LYS A 187 -20.72 3.71 5.95
CA LYS A 187 -21.35 3.66 4.62
C LYS A 187 -22.76 3.07 4.72
N GLU A 188 -23.75 3.81 4.23
CA GLU A 188 -25.17 3.43 4.34
C GLU A 188 -25.52 2.15 3.57
N GLU A 189 -24.93 1.94 2.39
CA GLU A 189 -25.21 0.78 1.53
C GLU A 189 -24.02 -0.18 1.44
N THR A 190 -24.29 -1.47 1.70
CA THR A 190 -23.35 -2.56 1.43
C THR A 190 -23.42 -3.00 -0.03
N LYS A 191 -22.27 -3.13 -0.69
CA LYS A 191 -22.17 -3.62 -2.08
C LYS A 191 -21.01 -4.61 -2.22
N PRO A 192 -21.11 -5.64 -3.08
CA PRO A 192 -19.99 -6.54 -3.36
C PRO A 192 -18.73 -5.77 -3.76
N GLY A 193 -17.58 -6.15 -3.20
CA GLY A 193 -16.29 -5.49 -3.45
C GLY A 193 -16.10 -4.12 -2.77
N ARG A 194 -17.13 -3.56 -2.11
CA ARG A 194 -17.01 -2.25 -1.43
C ARG A 194 -16.33 -2.42 -0.07
N LYS A 195 -15.26 -1.66 0.18
CA LYS A 195 -14.62 -1.57 1.50
C LYS A 195 -15.55 -0.87 2.50
N MET A 196 -16.02 -1.56 3.53
CA MET A 196 -16.99 -1.04 4.49
C MET A 196 -16.37 -0.72 5.86
N GLY A 197 -15.24 -1.34 6.17
CA GLY A 197 -14.47 -1.12 7.39
C GLY A 197 -13.16 -1.90 7.35
N HIS A 198 -12.47 -1.95 8.48
CA HIS A 198 -11.38 -2.87 8.72
C HIS A 198 -11.32 -3.25 10.21
N VAL A 199 -10.58 -4.31 10.52
CA VAL A 199 -10.31 -4.75 11.89
C VAL A 199 -8.81 -4.91 12.06
N ASN A 200 -8.24 -4.27 13.08
CA ASN A 200 -6.85 -4.48 13.49
C ASN A 200 -6.82 -5.44 14.67
N PHE A 201 -6.16 -6.58 14.53
CA PHE A 201 -5.82 -7.47 15.64
C PHE A 201 -4.41 -7.13 16.11
N ILE A 202 -4.26 -6.73 17.37
CA ILE A 202 -3.01 -6.24 17.93
C ILE A 202 -2.43 -7.22 18.96
N ASP A 203 -1.13 -7.49 18.90
CA ASP A 203 -0.41 -8.35 19.85
C ASP A 203 0.77 -7.60 20.50
#